data_AF-A0A151Z1Y1-F1
#
_entry.id   AF-A0A151Z1Y1-F1
#
_cell.length_a   1.000
_cell.length_b   1.000
_cell.length_c   1.000
_cell.angle_alpha   90.00
_cell.angle_beta   90.00
_cell.angle_gamma   90.00
#
_symmetry.space_group_name_H-M   'P 1'
#
loop_
_entity.id
_entity.type
_entity.pdbx_description
1 polymer ?
#
loop_
_entity_poly.entity_id
_entity_poly.type
_entity_poly.pdbx_seq_one_letter_code
_entity_poly.pdbx_strand_id
1 'polypeptide(L)'
;MEKDSEMKLVNAVELKTVTGEVIKLEDEGLSLWTNPENGDMTYFTYRDGRISVKSPSDGKLQYQVLRKMKQLAEELEANVQGDDGEFY
;
A
#
# COMPACT_ATOMS: atom_id res chain seq x y z
N MET A 1 9.77 -18.06 -8.12
CA MET A 1 9.15 -16.89 -7.47
C MET A 1 7.89 -17.37 -6.80
N GLU A 2 7.90 -17.40 -5.47
CA GLU A 2 6.72 -17.74 -4.67
C GLU A 2 5.70 -16.61 -4.82
N LYS A 3 4.44 -16.96 -5.03
CA LYS A 3 3.37 -15.96 -5.17
C LYS A 3 3.02 -15.47 -3.79
N ASP A 4 3.32 -14.20 -3.51
CA ASP A 4 2.90 -13.59 -2.26
C ASP A 4 1.37 -13.50 -2.22
N SER A 5 0.73 -14.37 -1.43
CA SER A 5 -0.73 -14.53 -1.42
C SER A 5 -1.47 -13.38 -0.76
N GLU A 6 -0.78 -12.57 0.04
CA GLU A 6 -1.33 -11.35 0.64
C GLU A 6 -1.25 -10.14 -0.30
N MET A 7 -0.63 -10.28 -1.48
CA MET A 7 -0.38 -9.18 -2.42
C MET A 7 -1.14 -9.33 -3.73
N LYS A 8 -1.66 -8.20 -4.23
CA LYS A 8 -2.34 -8.15 -5.52
C LYS A 8 -2.01 -6.85 -6.25
N LEU A 9 -1.49 -6.96 -7.47
CA LEU A 9 -1.45 -5.84 -8.41
C LEU A 9 -2.87 -5.58 -8.92
N VAL A 10 -3.39 -4.36 -8.72
CA VAL A 10 -4.78 -3.99 -9.05
C VAL A 10 -4.86 -2.99 -10.20
N ASN A 11 -3.84 -2.16 -10.42
CA ASN A 11 -3.74 -1.10 -11.44
C ASN A 11 -4.79 0.02 -11.37
N ALA A 12 -5.94 -0.23 -10.77
CA ALA A 12 -6.99 0.75 -10.53
C ALA A 12 -7.79 0.42 -9.26
N VAL A 13 -8.29 1.45 -8.59
CA VAL A 13 -9.25 1.34 -7.50
C VAL A 13 -10.34 2.40 -7.65
N GLU A 14 -11.58 2.02 -7.32
CA GLU A 14 -12.70 2.94 -7.23
C GLU A 14 -13.09 3.11 -5.76
N LEU A 15 -13.16 4.36 -5.32
CA LEU A 15 -13.52 4.74 -3.96
C LEU A 15 -14.81 5.55 -4.01
N LYS A 16 -15.83 5.10 -3.28
CA LYS A 16 -17.03 5.90 -3.06
C LYS A 16 -16.77 6.90 -1.93
N THR A 17 -17.05 8.16 -2.20
CA THR A 17 -17.06 9.21 -1.19
C THR A 17 -18.32 9.09 -0.32
N VAL A 18 -18.31 9.76 0.84
CA VAL A 18 -19.49 9.84 1.73
C VAL A 18 -20.68 10.54 1.08
N THR A 19 -20.44 11.38 0.07
CA THR A 19 -21.45 12.08 -0.75
C THR A 19 -21.99 11.23 -1.89
N GLY A 20 -21.46 10.01 -2.10
CA GLY A 20 -21.89 9.07 -3.13
C GLY A 20 -21.19 9.24 -4.49
N GLU A 21 -20.25 10.18 -4.59
CA GLU A 21 -19.38 10.32 -5.76
C GLU A 21 -18.40 9.14 -5.84
N VAL A 22 -17.97 8.79 -7.04
CA VAL A 22 -16.98 7.73 -7.26
C VAL A 22 -15.69 8.38 -7.74
N ILE A 23 -14.62 8.20 -6.98
CA ILE A 23 -13.26 8.58 -7.36
C ILE A 23 -12.57 7.33 -7.87
N LYS A 24 -12.13 7.36 -9.13
CA LYS A 24 -11.28 6.32 -9.69
C LYS A 24 -9.83 6.78 -9.66
N LEU A 25 -8.97 5.94 -9.11
CA LEU A 25 -7.52 6.12 -9.17
C LEU A 25 -6.94 5.01 -10.05
N GLU A 26 -6.11 5.39 -11.01
CA GLU A 26 -5.40 4.48 -11.91
C GLU A 26 -3.90 4.72 -11.81
N ASP A 27 -3.13 3.66 -11.57
CA ASP A 27 -1.67 3.69 -11.53
C ASP A 27 -1.12 2.28 -11.83
N GLU A 28 -0.20 2.14 -12.77
CA GLU A 28 0.43 0.86 -13.16
C GLU A 28 1.16 0.17 -11.99
N GLY A 29 1.57 0.93 -10.98
CA GLY A 29 2.18 0.41 -9.76
C GLY A 29 1.19 0.15 -8.62
N LEU A 30 -0.11 0.40 -8.82
CA LEU A 30 -1.11 0.30 -7.75
C LEU A 30 -1.32 -1.14 -7.32
N SER A 31 -0.99 -1.38 -6.06
CA SER A 31 -1.02 -2.70 -5.44
C SER A 31 -1.83 -2.65 -4.15
N LEU A 32 -2.41 -3.79 -3.81
CA LEU A 32 -3.17 -4.04 -2.60
C LEU A 32 -2.44 -5.08 -1.77
N TRP A 33 -2.17 -4.75 -0.51
CA TRP A 33 -1.79 -5.70 0.51
C TRP A 33 -3.00 -6.01 1.40
N THR A 34 -3.26 -7.28 1.67
CA THR A 34 -4.25 -7.74 2.64
C THR A 34 -3.53 -8.33 3.84
N ASN A 35 -3.63 -7.67 4.98
CA ASN A 35 -3.00 -8.15 6.21
C ASN A 35 -3.59 -9.53 6.59
N PRO A 36 -2.75 -10.58 6.69
CA PRO A 36 -3.23 -11.94 6.93
C PRO A 36 -3.74 -12.14 8.36
N GLU A 37 -3.39 -11.26 9.31
CA GLU A 37 -3.80 -11.37 10.72
C GLU A 37 -5.23 -10.89 10.95
N ASN A 38 -5.66 -9.84 10.25
CA ASN A 38 -6.94 -9.18 10.50
C ASN A 38 -7.80 -8.91 9.24
N GLY A 39 -7.25 -9.15 8.04
CA GLY A 39 -7.93 -8.92 6.76
C GLY A 39 -7.92 -7.46 6.29
N ASP A 40 -7.20 -6.56 6.98
CA ASP A 40 -7.16 -5.14 6.62
C ASP A 40 -6.48 -4.93 5.27
N MET A 41 -7.08 -4.06 4.48
CA MET A 41 -6.65 -3.76 3.12
C MET A 41 -5.88 -2.45 3.09
N THR A 42 -4.65 -2.49 2.55
CA THR A 42 -3.81 -1.30 2.36
C THR A 42 -3.40 -1.18 0.90
N TYR A 43 -3.77 -0.07 0.28
CA TYR A 43 -3.27 0.28 -1.04
C TYR A 43 -1.93 0.99 -0.94
N PHE A 44 -1.03 0.68 -1.86
CA PHE A 44 0.25 1.37 -2.02
C PHE A 44 0.63 1.35 -3.50
N THR A 45 1.56 2.22 -3.89
CA THR A 45 2.09 2.27 -5.26
C THR A 45 3.59 2.01 -5.24
N TYR A 46 4.07 1.21 -6.20
CA TYR A 46 5.50 1.08 -6.49
C TYR A 46 5.82 1.73 -7.84
N ARG A 47 6.68 2.76 -7.82
CA ARG A 47 7.14 3.44 -9.04
C ARG A 47 8.54 4.00 -8.83
N ASP A 48 9.41 3.87 -9.83
CA ASP A 48 10.77 4.45 -9.83
C ASP A 48 11.60 4.14 -8.56
N GLY A 49 11.53 2.90 -8.07
CA GLY A 49 12.25 2.49 -6.85
C GLY A 49 11.67 3.08 -5.55
N ARG A 50 10.42 3.51 -5.57
CA ARG A 50 9.73 4.09 -4.41
C ARG A 50 8.40 3.39 -4.15
N ILE A 51 8.21 2.98 -2.90
CA ILE A 51 6.94 2.52 -2.34
C ILE A 51 6.28 3.74 -1.66
N SER A 52 5.11 4.15 -2.15
CA SER A 52 4.29 5.17 -1.50
C SER A 52 3.06 4.54 -0.90
N VAL A 53 2.81 4.78 0.39
CA VAL A 53 1.74 4.14 1.14
C VAL A 53 1.01 5.13 2.04
N LYS A 54 -0.32 5.09 1.98
CA LYS A 54 -1.17 5.74 2.96
C LYS A 54 -1.24 4.89 4.21
N SER A 55 -0.52 5.29 5.24
CA SER A 55 -0.54 4.60 6.53
C SER A 55 -1.77 5.02 7.35
N PRO A 56 -2.50 4.06 7.96
CA PRO A 56 -3.62 4.38 8.85
C PRO A 56 -3.15 5.11 10.12
N SER A 57 -4.03 5.95 10.68
CA SER A 57 -3.73 6.75 11.88
C SER A 57 -3.70 5.93 13.19
N ASP A 58 -4.17 4.69 13.17
CA ASP A 58 -4.11 3.78 14.32
C ASP A 58 -2.71 3.19 14.42
N GLY A 59 -2.02 3.46 15.54
CA GLY A 59 -0.63 3.07 15.74
C GLY A 59 -0.33 1.58 15.59
N LYS A 60 -1.27 0.67 15.90
CA LYS A 60 -1.04 -0.78 15.68
C LYS A 60 -1.15 -1.17 14.22
N LEU A 61 -2.07 -0.55 13.49
CA LEU A 61 -2.23 -0.78 12.05
C LEU A 61 -1.07 -0.16 11.27
N GLN A 62 -0.63 1.04 11.70
CA GLN A 62 0.52 1.72 11.14
C GLN A 62 1.78 0.86 11.21
N TYR A 63 2.10 0.27 12.37
CA TYR A 63 3.30 -0.55 12.52
C TYR A 63 3.33 -1.76 11.57
N GLN A 64 2.19 -2.44 11.41
CA GLN A 64 2.09 -3.62 10.54
C GLN A 64 2.25 -3.24 9.06
N VAL A 65 1.60 -2.15 8.64
CA VAL A 65 1.77 -1.59 7.29
C VAL A 65 3.23 -1.24 7.03
N LEU A 66 3.86 -0.46 7.90
CA LEU A 66 5.25 -0.04 7.72
C LEU A 66 6.21 -1.23 7.72
N ARG A 67 5.99 -2.24 8.57
CA ARG A 67 6.80 -3.46 8.58
C ARG A 67 6.74 -4.18 7.23
N LYS A 68 5.54 -4.38 6.67
CA LYS A 68 5.40 -5.02 5.35
C LYS A 68 6.03 -4.18 4.25
N MET A 69 5.82 -2.88 4.25
CA MET A 69 6.39 -1.98 3.23
C MET A 69 7.91 -1.94 3.28
N LYS A 70 8.52 -2.00 4.48
CA LYS A 70 9.98 -2.12 4.64
C LYS A 70 10.51 -3.43 4.08
N GLN A 71 9.84 -4.55 4.35
CA GLN A 71 10.21 -5.84 3.77
C GLN A 71 10.17 -5.79 2.24
N LEU A 72 9.11 -5.24 1.66
CA LEU A 72 9.01 -5.06 0.21
C LEU A 72 10.10 -4.13 -0.34
N ALA A 73 10.44 -3.07 0.39
CA ALA A 73 11.49 -2.15 0.00
C ALA A 73 12.87 -2.82 -0.03
N GLU A 74 13.18 -3.66 0.96
CA GLU A 74 14.40 -4.47 0.97
C GLU A 74 14.47 -5.45 -0.21
N GLU A 75 13.35 -6.11 -0.53
CA GLU A 75 13.27 -7.06 -1.65
C GLU A 75 13.35 -6.37 -3.03
N LEU A 76 12.89 -5.12 -3.14
CA LEU A 76 12.81 -4.36 -4.39
C LEU A 76 13.94 -3.33 -4.57
N GLU A 77 14.89 -3.25 -3.63
CA GLU A 77 15.92 -2.19 -3.57
C GLU A 77 15.30 -0.77 -3.63
N ALA A 78 14.16 -0.59 -2.94
CA ALA A 78 13.32 0.59 -2.99
C ALA A 78 13.35 1.40 -1.68
N ASN A 79 12.73 2.58 -1.69
CA ASN A 79 12.52 3.39 -0.48
C ASN A 79 11.04 3.47 -0.12
N VAL A 80 10.71 3.42 1.19
CA VAL A 80 9.34 3.63 1.68
C VAL A 80 9.13 5.10 1.99
N GLN A 81 8.09 5.69 1.41
CA GLN A 81 7.69 7.07 1.69
C GLN A 81 6.21 7.14 2.10
N GLY A 82 5.96 7.76 3.25
CA GLY A 82 4.60 8.05 3.73
C GLY A 82 3.96 9.24 3.01
N ASP A 83 2.66 9.41 3.21
CA ASP A 83 1.85 10.49 2.61
C ASP A 83 2.33 11.89 3.01
N ASP A 84 2.88 12.04 4.22
CA ASP A 84 3.45 13.30 4.73
C ASP A 84 4.89 13.56 4.26
N GLY A 85 5.40 12.72 3.35
CA GLY A 85 6.74 12.82 2.79
C GLY A 85 7.84 12.22 3.67
N GLU A 86 7.47 11.57 4.77
CA GLU A 86 8.36 10.87 5.70
C GLU A 86 9.01 9.64 5.05
N PHE A 87 10.29 9.40 5.32
CA PHE A 87 11.01 8.19 4.89
C PHE A 87 11.12 7.21 6.05
N TYR A 88 10.93 5.91 5.75
CA TYR A 88 10.87 4.85 6.75
C TYR A 88 11.94 3.78 6.56
#